data_AF-A0A958H8S8-F1
#
_entry.id   AF-A0A958H8S8-F1
#
_cell.length_a   1.000
_cell.length_b   1.000
_cell.length_c   1.000
_cell.angle_alpha   90.00
_cell.angle_beta   90.00
_cell.angle_gamma   90.00
#
_symmetry.space_group_name_H-M   'P 1'
#
loop_
_entity.id
_entity.type
_entity.pdbx_description
1 polymer ?
#
loop_
_entity_poly.entity_id
_entity_poly.type
_entity_poly.pdbx_seq_one_letter_code
_entity_poly.pdbx_strand_id
1 'polypeptide(L)'
;LISMAGTAVNGYDTVIKQVERLTLASGLGADAATAAADQQRSLMDLVVAQDWDGLEAAMTEMASAQIAALPDDQKAALGDVDTYVQQTVAAQLAGMQSPWYQFFL
;
A
#
# COMPACT_ATOMS: atom_id res chain seq x y z
N LEU A 1 7.39 -7.55 -28.75
CA LEU A 1 6.76 -6.78 -27.66
C LEU A 1 5.26 -7.03 -27.75
N ILE A 2 4.75 -7.97 -26.96
CA ILE A 2 3.30 -8.14 -26.81
C ILE A 2 2.90 -7.19 -25.69
N SER A 3 2.20 -6.12 -26.05
CA SER A 3 1.50 -5.30 -25.07
C SER A 3 0.42 -6.16 -24.43
N MET A 4 0.62 -6.51 -23.15
CA MET A 4 -0.40 -7.14 -22.31
C MET A 4 -1.48 -6.13 -21.86
N ALA A 5 -1.48 -4.91 -22.42
CA ALA A 5 -2.58 -3.96 -22.27
C ALA A 5 -3.74 -4.35 -23.21
N GLY A 6 -4.32 -5.53 -22.98
CA GLY A 6 -5.59 -5.91 -23.57
C GLY A 6 -6.72 -5.16 -22.85
N THR A 7 -7.30 -4.16 -23.50
CA THR A 7 -8.61 -3.54 -23.20
C THR A 7 -9.00 -3.40 -21.71
N ALA A 8 -8.63 -2.24 -21.16
CA ALA A 8 -9.49 -1.37 -20.32
C ALA A 8 -9.80 -1.77 -18.87
N VAL A 9 -8.78 -2.14 -18.09
CA VAL A 9 -8.73 -1.78 -16.67
C VAL A 9 -7.31 -1.27 -16.41
N ASN A 10 -7.14 -0.02 -16.02
CA ASN A 10 -5.82 0.50 -15.63
C ASN A 10 -5.36 -0.23 -14.35
N GLY A 11 -4.05 -0.33 -14.11
CA GLY A 11 -3.53 -1.04 -12.93
C GLY A 11 -4.12 -0.48 -11.64
N TYR A 12 -4.41 0.82 -11.64
CA TYR A 12 -5.16 1.52 -10.60
C TYR A 12 -6.47 0.81 -10.22
N ASP A 13 -7.45 0.74 -11.13
CA ASP A 13 -8.76 0.14 -10.85
C ASP A 13 -8.67 -1.35 -10.48
N THR A 14 -7.66 -2.04 -11.03
CA THR A 14 -7.41 -3.45 -10.72
C THR A 14 -6.99 -3.62 -9.27
N VAL A 15 -6.04 -2.81 -8.80
CA VAL A 15 -5.53 -2.85 -7.42
C VAL A 15 -6.64 -2.50 -6.43
N ILE A 16 -7.44 -1.46 -6.69
CA ILE A 16 -8.56 -1.08 -5.81
C ILE A 16 -9.55 -2.24 -5.65
N LYS A 17 -10.00 -2.84 -6.76
CA LYS A 17 -10.96 -3.96 -6.74
C LYS A 17 -10.39 -5.20 -6.07
N GLN A 18 -9.07 -5.41 -6.17
CA GLN A 18 -8.41 -6.52 -5.48
C GLN A 18 -8.40 -6.31 -3.97
N VAL A 19 -8.11 -5.09 -3.49
CA VAL A 19 -8.16 -4.77 -2.06
C VAL A 19 -9.55 -4.97 -1.49
N GLU A 20 -10.60 -4.46 -2.16
CA GLU A 20 -11.99 -4.68 -1.73
C GLU A 20 -12.33 -6.17 -1.59
N ARG A 21 -11.96 -6.97 -2.60
CA ARG A 21 -12.25 -8.42 -2.63
C ARG A 21 -11.47 -9.19 -1.59
N LEU A 22 -10.19 -8.86 -1.37
CA LEU A 22 -9.37 -9.50 -0.35
C LEU A 22 -9.94 -9.22 1.04
N THR A 23 -10.29 -7.97 1.34
CA THR A 23 -10.89 -7.59 2.62
C THR A 23 -12.22 -8.32 2.87
N LEU A 24 -13.11 -8.37 1.86
CA LEU A 24 -14.35 -9.16 1.96
C LEU A 24 -14.08 -10.66 2.15
N ALA A 25 -13.12 -11.22 1.44
CA ALA A 25 -12.75 -12.63 1.53
C ALA A 25 -12.11 -13.00 2.89
N SER A 26 -11.45 -12.05 3.56
CA SER A 26 -10.98 -12.18 4.94
C SER A 26 -12.10 -12.15 5.98
N GLY A 27 -13.36 -12.06 5.56
CA GLY A 27 -14.53 -12.02 6.44
C GLY A 27 -14.78 -10.65 7.06
N LEU A 28 -14.07 -9.62 6.61
CA LEU A 28 -14.31 -8.24 7.03
C LEU A 28 -15.52 -7.69 6.25
N GLY A 29 -16.35 -6.90 6.93
CA GLY A 29 -17.61 -6.38 6.37
C GLY A 29 -17.39 -5.37 5.23
N ALA A 30 -18.48 -5.01 4.55
CA ALA A 30 -18.46 -4.07 3.42
C ALA A 30 -17.81 -2.72 3.78
N ASP A 31 -18.10 -2.19 4.98
CA ASP A 31 -17.52 -0.92 5.44
C ASP A 31 -15.99 -0.97 5.54
N ALA A 32 -15.44 -2.10 6.03
CA ALA A 32 -14.01 -2.31 6.10
C ALA A 32 -13.38 -2.46 4.70
N ALA A 33 -14.09 -3.11 3.77
CA ALA A 33 -13.65 -3.21 2.39
C ALA A 33 -13.61 -1.85 1.69
N THR A 34 -14.63 -1.01 1.88
CA THR A 34 -14.66 0.36 1.37
C THR A 34 -13.55 1.20 1.98
N ALA A 35 -13.36 1.15 3.30
CA ALA A 35 -12.27 1.90 3.95
C ALA A 35 -10.88 1.49 3.44
N ALA A 36 -10.65 0.19 3.24
CA ALA A 36 -9.39 -0.31 2.67
C ALA A 36 -9.19 0.16 1.22
N ALA A 37 -10.27 0.17 0.42
CA ALA A 37 -10.23 0.66 -0.96
C ALA A 37 -9.93 2.16 -1.04
N ASP A 38 -10.56 2.95 -0.17
CA ASP A 38 -10.37 4.40 -0.10
C ASP A 38 -8.94 4.74 0.32
N GLN A 39 -8.41 4.03 1.31
CA GLN A 39 -7.01 4.14 1.72
C GLN A 39 -6.06 3.79 0.57
N GLN A 40 -6.34 2.71 -0.15
CA GLN A 40 -5.54 2.31 -1.31
C GLN A 40 -5.58 3.38 -2.42
N ARG A 41 -6.75 3.99 -2.70
CA ARG A 41 -6.85 5.09 -3.69
C ARG A 41 -5.97 6.27 -3.30
N SER A 42 -6.03 6.70 -2.04
CA SER A 42 -5.20 7.81 -1.53
C SER A 42 -3.71 7.58 -1.79
N LEU A 43 -3.19 6.38 -1.49
CA LEU A 43 -1.78 6.04 -1.74
C LEU A 43 -1.45 6.01 -3.24
N MET A 44 -2.35 5.47 -4.06
CA MET A 44 -2.13 5.39 -5.51
C MET A 44 -2.18 6.77 -6.17
N ASP A 45 -3.00 7.69 -5.68
CA ASP A 45 -3.05 9.07 -6.15
C ASP A 45 -1.71 9.78 -5.93
N LEU A 46 -1.05 9.54 -4.78
CA LEU A 46 0.30 10.04 -4.50
C LEU A 46 1.34 9.47 -5.47
N VAL A 47 1.25 8.17 -5.80
CA VAL A 47 2.14 7.54 -6.78
C VAL A 47 1.95 8.15 -8.19
N VAL A 48 0.69 8.34 -8.61
CA VAL A 48 0.37 8.95 -9.92
C VAL A 48 0.84 10.40 -9.98
N ALA A 49 0.70 11.14 -8.88
CA ALA A 49 1.22 12.50 -8.73
C ALA A 49 2.75 12.57 -8.60
N GLN A 50 3.43 11.42 -8.46
CA GLN A 50 4.86 11.30 -8.14
C GLN A 50 5.25 12.06 -6.86
N ASP A 51 4.31 12.17 -5.92
CA ASP A 51 4.54 12.76 -4.60
C ASP A 51 5.16 11.72 -3.67
N TRP A 52 6.45 11.47 -3.88
CA TRP A 52 7.19 10.44 -3.14
C TRP A 52 7.36 10.79 -1.66
N ASP A 53 7.55 12.08 -1.35
CA ASP A 53 7.67 12.55 0.03
C ASP A 53 6.34 12.39 0.78
N GLY A 54 5.21 12.73 0.13
CA GLY A 54 3.88 12.51 0.67
C GLY A 54 3.56 11.02 0.85
N LEU A 55 3.95 10.18 -0.10
CA LEU A 55 3.79 8.73 -0.02
C LEU A 55 4.62 8.13 1.12
N GLU A 56 5.87 8.53 1.27
CA GLU A 56 6.74 8.11 2.38
C GLU A 56 6.15 8.48 3.74
N ALA A 57 5.65 9.71 3.89
CA ALA A 57 5.01 10.16 5.11
C ALA A 57 3.76 9.33 5.45
N ALA A 58 2.87 9.12 4.46
CA ALA A 58 1.66 8.34 4.65
C ALA A 58 1.96 6.87 5.02
N MET A 59 2.93 6.25 4.35
CA MET A 59 3.32 4.87 4.62
C MET A 59 4.00 4.71 5.98
N THR A 60 4.80 5.70 6.37
CA THR A 60 5.43 5.75 7.71
C THR A 60 4.38 5.84 8.80
N GLU A 61 3.41 6.76 8.67
CA GLU A 61 2.31 6.91 9.63
C GLU A 61 1.51 5.61 9.76
N MET A 62 1.17 4.97 8.63
CA MET A 62 0.47 3.69 8.62
C MET A 62 1.25 2.58 9.30
N ALA A 63 2.55 2.46 9.02
CA ALA A 63 3.41 1.45 9.62
C ALA A 63 3.56 1.67 11.14
N SER A 64 3.76 2.92 11.57
CA SER A 64 3.81 3.28 12.99
C SER A 64 2.49 2.96 13.71
N ALA A 65 1.34 3.27 13.09
CA ALA A 65 0.03 2.95 13.66
C ALA A 65 -0.21 1.43 13.78
N GLN A 66 0.20 0.66 12.77
CA GLN A 66 0.14 -0.81 12.81
C GLN A 66 1.01 -1.37 13.92
N ILE A 67 2.24 -0.88 14.06
CA ILE A 67 3.15 -1.33 15.12
C ILE A 67 2.59 -0.94 16.49
N ALA A 68 2.03 0.26 16.65
CA ALA A 68 1.41 0.68 17.91
C ALA A 68 0.25 -0.25 18.34
N ALA A 69 -0.48 -0.79 17.36
CA ALA A 69 -1.58 -1.73 17.58
C ALA A 69 -1.13 -3.19 17.87
N LEU A 70 0.15 -3.51 17.67
CA LEU A 70 0.67 -4.83 18.05
C LEU A 70 0.68 -5.00 19.58
N PRO A 71 0.64 -6.23 20.10
CA PRO A 71 0.92 -6.47 21.51
C PRO A 71 2.42 -6.33 21.82
N ASP A 72 2.74 -6.04 23.09
CA ASP A 72 4.10 -5.63 23.49
C ASP A 72 5.17 -6.72 23.26
N ASP A 73 4.78 -8.00 23.28
CA ASP A 73 5.64 -9.14 22.96
C ASP A 73 6.11 -9.13 21.49
N GLN A 74 5.23 -8.76 20.57
CA GLN A 74 5.53 -8.62 19.15
C GLN A 74 6.32 -7.34 18.88
N LYS A 75 6.03 -6.24 19.59
CA LYS A 75 6.85 -5.01 19.49
C LYS A 75 8.29 -5.25 19.94
N ALA A 76 8.48 -5.98 21.05
CA ALA A 76 9.81 -6.30 21.56
C ALA A 76 10.62 -7.17 20.57
N ALA A 77 9.95 -8.02 19.79
CA ALA A 77 10.59 -8.84 18.76
C ALA A 77 11.08 -8.04 17.54
N LEU A 78 10.50 -6.87 17.26
CA LEU A 78 10.92 -5.99 16.16
C LEU A 78 12.23 -5.26 16.45
N GLY A 79 12.60 -5.12 17.74
CA GLY A 79 13.80 -4.40 18.15
C GLY A 79 13.64 -2.88 18.00
N ASP A 80 14.45 -2.27 17.13
CA ASP A 80 14.35 -0.84 16.82
C ASP A 80 13.21 -0.60 15.81
N VAL A 81 12.05 -0.22 16.36
CA VAL A 81 10.82 0.05 15.61
C VAL A 81 11.00 1.14 14.55
N ASP A 82 11.72 2.22 14.87
CA ASP A 82 11.86 3.35 13.94
C ASP A 82 12.71 2.94 12.74
N THR A 83 13.83 2.25 13.00
CA THR A 83 14.67 1.69 11.94
C THR A 83 13.90 0.66 11.09
N TYR A 84 13.09 -0.19 11.73
CA TYR A 84 12.27 -1.19 11.03
C TYR A 84 11.24 -0.53 10.10
N VAL A 85 10.54 0.51 10.58
CA VAL A 85 9.58 1.28 9.77
C VAL A 85 10.27 1.92 8.58
N GLN A 86 11.38 2.63 8.80
CA GLN A 86 12.12 3.29 7.72
C GLN A 86 12.58 2.30 6.65
N GLN A 87 13.15 1.16 7.05
CA GLN A 87 13.61 0.14 6.10
C GLN A 87 12.45 -0.47 5.30
N THR A 88 11.33 -0.73 5.98
CA THR A 88 10.13 -1.30 5.36
C THR A 88 9.53 -0.34 4.34
N VAL A 89 9.40 0.94 4.70
CA VAL A 89 8.86 2.00 3.84
C VAL A 89 9.79 2.24 2.65
N ALA A 90 11.10 2.38 2.88
CA ALA A 90 12.07 2.57 1.80
C ALA A 90 12.06 1.43 0.77
N ALA A 91 11.96 0.18 1.23
CA ALA A 91 11.87 -0.99 0.34
C ALA A 91 10.59 -0.98 -0.50
N GLN A 92 9.46 -0.57 0.07
CA GLN A 92 8.19 -0.47 -0.67
C GLN A 92 8.19 0.71 -1.65
N LEU A 93 8.73 1.87 -1.28
CA LEU A 93 8.89 3.00 -2.19
C LEU A 93 9.74 2.65 -3.40
N ALA A 94 10.87 1.95 -3.20
CA ALA A 94 11.73 1.51 -4.29
C ALA A 94 11.00 0.62 -5.30
N GLY A 95 10.06 -0.22 -4.83
CA GLY A 95 9.19 -1.02 -5.69
C GLY A 95 8.20 -0.18 -6.51
N MET A 96 7.58 0.82 -5.87
CA MET A 96 6.59 1.70 -6.50
C MET A 96 7.21 2.73 -7.45
N GLN A 97 8.47 3.12 -7.23
CA GLN A 97 9.26 3.96 -8.14
C GLN A 97 9.80 3.19 -9.34
N SER A 98 9.66 1.86 -9.36
CA SER A 98 10.19 1.07 -10.48
C SER A 98 9.48 1.41 -11.79
N PRO A 99 10.18 1.38 -12.94
CA PRO A 99 9.55 1.64 -14.25
C PRO A 99 8.39 0.68 -14.54
N TRP A 100 8.45 -0.55 -14.02
CA TRP A 100 7.36 -1.50 -14.16
C TRP A 100 6.06 -1.00 -13.53
N TYR A 101 6.13 -0.38 -12.35
CA TYR A 101 4.95 0.15 -11.66
C TYR A 101 4.33 1.31 -12.45
N GLN A 102 5.16 2.20 -13.00
CA GLN A 102 4.70 3.29 -13.88
C GLN A 102 4.00 2.81 -15.15
N PHE A 103 4.41 1.68 -15.73
CA PHE A 103 3.73 1.09 -16.90
C PHE A 103 2.48 0.29 -16.53
N PHE A 104 2.41 -0.20 -15.29
CA PHE A 104 1.29 -0.99 -14.80
C PHE A 104 0.10 -0.12 -14.41
N LEU A 105 0.36 1.00 -13.74
CA LEU A 105 -0.66 1.98 -13.33
C LEU A 105 -1.31 2.68 -14.53
#